data_AF-A0A923X2G1-F1
#
_entry.id   AF-A0A923X2G1-F1
#
_cell.length_a   1.000
_cell.length_b   1.000
_cell.length_c   1.000
_cell.angle_alpha   90.00
_cell.angle_beta   90.00
_cell.angle_gamma   90.00
#
_symmetry.space_group_name_H-M   'P 1'
#
loop_
_entity.id
_entity.type
_entity.pdbx_description
1 polymer ?
#
loop_
_entity_poly.entity_id
_entity_poly.type
_entity_poly.pdbx_seq_one_letter_code
_entity_poly.pdbx_strand_id
1 'polypeptide(L)'
;MTYEDDINEFDLLLEDDEEVAPRGNRTAVSVGTAAPRRAMRPAADREAAPRANGSRVRVTPDWNRIAAVLFVAVIALLIVWFAVSTIRSHSRSSAYKAYFGQVRDIASKSTDQGAELNTILTDANAGDRTQRVQRIQQLSTRAAKLAKDAAALKAPDQLTESQQWFVTSLDYRARGLSSLQRSITDTTKTTNRAKSADNVAAAMSRFVASDVVWSDSFATGSRDVLKRDEVADVIVPESAFVTNLDDVSPASVGKMLDRISAATVATRGGTAAVPKDGKIRGGQLEGGQITVAPTGTTLSLTSTNMLTLPEGFAFEVPFTNQGEVQLTNVPVRITIRGDNSDPIVLTGTIDSVDPGQTESAKITFDGVPTFGEVLTLDFMVGPIAGEKKTDNNTTTAKAQFSLS
;
A
#
# COMPACT_ATOMS: atom_id res chain seq x y z
N MET A 1 35.69 -3.25 -44.31
CA MET A 1 34.56 -3.98 -44.93
C MET A 1 33.43 -2.96 -45.00
N THR A 2 32.97 -2.63 -46.20
CA THR A 2 32.05 -1.52 -46.49
C THR A 2 30.60 -2.00 -46.62
N TYR A 3 29.68 -1.11 -46.21
CA TYR A 3 28.24 -0.99 -46.45
C TYR A 3 27.84 0.13 -45.47
N GLU A 4 27.82 1.42 -45.83
CA GLU A 4 27.12 2.11 -46.93
C GLU A 4 25.58 1.98 -46.86
N ASP A 5 24.98 3.17 -46.88
CA ASP A 5 23.59 3.65 -46.84
C ASP A 5 22.42 2.69 -47.05
N ASP A 6 21.34 2.99 -46.32
CA ASP A 6 20.06 3.35 -46.97
C ASP A 6 19.30 4.38 -46.09
N ILE A 7 18.75 5.44 -46.71
CA ILE A 7 17.98 6.50 -46.05
C ILE A 7 16.84 6.98 -46.98
N ASN A 8 15.65 7.24 -46.41
CA ASN A 8 14.39 7.63 -47.09
C ASN A 8 13.75 6.44 -47.85
N GLU A 9 12.47 6.10 -47.75
CA GLU A 9 11.22 6.88 -47.82
C GLU A 9 10.19 6.32 -46.81
N PHE A 10 9.45 7.14 -46.07
CA PHE A 10 8.17 7.76 -46.47
C PHE A 10 7.13 6.79 -47.03
N ASP A 11 6.06 6.55 -46.25
CA ASP A 11 4.71 6.53 -46.81
C ASP A 11 3.74 7.21 -45.81
N LEU A 12 2.69 7.85 -46.34
CA LEU A 12 1.88 8.85 -45.67
C LEU A 12 0.40 8.64 -46.03
N LEU A 13 -0.28 7.72 -45.32
CA LEU A 13 -1.72 7.50 -45.51
C LEU A 13 -2.57 8.58 -44.82
N LEU A 14 -2.56 9.76 -45.44
CA LEU A 14 -3.74 10.62 -45.54
C LEU A 14 -4.49 10.21 -46.81
N GLU A 15 -5.68 9.62 -46.66
CA GLU A 15 -6.67 9.54 -47.73
C GLU A 15 -7.82 10.48 -47.38
N ASP A 16 -7.81 11.65 -48.00
CA ASP A 16 -8.92 12.61 -48.05
C ASP A 16 -9.76 12.38 -49.33
N ASP A 17 -10.82 13.18 -49.48
CA ASP A 17 -11.64 13.36 -50.68
C ASP A 17 -12.56 12.20 -51.15
N GLU A 18 -13.87 12.46 -51.11
CA GLU A 18 -14.51 12.86 -52.37
C GLU A 18 -15.57 13.96 -52.15
N GLU A 19 -15.66 14.88 -53.12
CA GLU A 19 -16.52 16.09 -53.11
C GLU A 19 -17.98 15.72 -53.50
N VAL A 20 -19.01 16.58 -53.44
CA VAL A 20 -19.38 17.58 -54.47
C VAL A 20 -20.70 18.27 -54.04
N ALA A 21 -20.83 19.58 -54.26
CA ALA A 21 -22.10 20.35 -54.16
C ALA A 21 -22.61 20.70 -55.60
N PRO A 22 -23.84 21.27 -55.88
CA PRO A 22 -24.31 22.54 -55.27
C PRO A 22 -25.84 22.90 -55.33
N ARG A 23 -26.18 24.11 -54.82
CA ARG A 23 -27.22 25.08 -55.26
C ARG A 23 -28.70 24.64 -55.45
N GLY A 24 -29.62 25.39 -54.80
CA GLY A 24 -31.05 25.42 -55.17
C GLY A 24 -31.92 26.43 -54.40
N ASN A 25 -32.02 27.68 -54.86
CA ASN A 25 -32.81 28.74 -54.21
C ASN A 25 -34.24 28.85 -54.78
N ARG A 26 -35.29 28.89 -53.94
CA ARG A 26 -36.65 29.34 -54.31
C ARG A 26 -37.42 30.01 -53.17
N THR A 27 -38.21 31.02 -53.53
CA THR A 27 -38.95 31.95 -52.64
C THR A 27 -40.47 31.82 -52.76
N ALA A 28 -41.17 31.88 -51.62
CA ALA A 28 -42.54 32.43 -51.45
C ALA A 28 -42.70 32.72 -49.93
N VAL A 29 -43.15 33.86 -49.41
CA VAL A 29 -44.03 34.94 -49.88
C VAL A 29 -45.49 34.52 -50.05
N SER A 30 -46.28 34.74 -49.00
CA SER A 30 -47.70 35.07 -49.09
C SER A 30 -48.06 36.13 -48.05
N VAL A 31 -48.75 37.19 -48.49
CA VAL A 31 -49.27 38.27 -47.64
C VAL A 31 -50.80 38.20 -47.71
N GLY A 32 -51.48 38.27 -46.56
CA GLY A 32 -52.94 38.07 -46.46
C GLY A 32 -53.60 39.02 -45.47
N THR A 33 -53.77 40.28 -45.86
CA THR A 33 -54.39 41.34 -45.05
C THR A 33 -55.92 41.19 -44.97
N ALA A 34 -56.49 41.20 -43.76
CA ALA A 34 -57.91 41.53 -43.56
C ALA A 34 -58.23 42.03 -42.13
N ALA A 35 -58.63 43.29 -42.04
CA ALA A 35 -59.45 43.86 -40.97
C ALA A 35 -60.64 44.59 -41.68
N PRO A 36 -61.59 45.29 -41.02
CA PRO A 36 -61.84 45.47 -39.58
C PRO A 36 -63.33 45.25 -39.21
N ARG A 37 -63.75 45.58 -37.97
CA ARG A 37 -64.85 46.56 -37.71
C ARG A 37 -65.02 46.89 -36.21
N ARG A 38 -65.92 47.84 -35.92
CA ARG A 38 -65.95 48.68 -34.70
C ARG A 38 -67.39 49.01 -34.30
N ALA A 39 -67.76 48.73 -33.05
CA ALA A 39 -68.92 49.28 -32.33
C ALA A 39 -68.50 49.43 -30.85
N MET A 40 -68.58 50.55 -30.14
CA MET A 40 -69.46 51.74 -30.11
C MET A 40 -70.66 51.58 -29.13
N ARG A 41 -70.81 52.60 -28.26
CA ARG A 41 -71.66 52.69 -27.04
C ARG A 41 -73.15 52.91 -27.37
N PRO A 42 -74.09 52.60 -26.42
CA PRO A 42 -74.50 53.52 -25.34
C PRO A 42 -74.31 52.88 -23.93
N ALA A 43 -74.41 53.52 -22.75
CA ALA A 43 -74.92 54.81 -22.23
C ALA A 43 -76.32 54.76 -21.53
N ALA A 44 -76.34 55.26 -20.28
CA ALA A 44 -77.50 55.53 -19.39
C ALA A 44 -78.16 54.30 -18.69
N ASP A 45 -78.77 54.42 -17.50
CA ASP A 45 -79.01 55.60 -16.63
C ASP A 45 -78.97 55.28 -15.09
N ARG A 46 -79.35 56.27 -14.27
CA ARG A 46 -79.49 56.33 -12.80
C ARG A 46 -80.55 55.36 -12.22
N GLU A 47 -80.79 55.23 -10.91
CA GLU A 47 -80.26 55.86 -9.67
C GLU A 47 -80.04 54.71 -8.61
N ALA A 48 -80.13 54.76 -7.27
CA ALA A 48 -80.48 55.72 -6.21
C ALA A 48 -79.71 55.40 -4.90
N ALA A 49 -79.86 56.21 -3.84
CA ALA A 49 -79.32 55.94 -2.50
C ALA A 49 -80.20 56.51 -1.36
N PRO A 50 -80.19 55.88 -0.18
CA PRO A 50 -80.41 56.58 1.10
C PRO A 50 -79.14 56.58 2.00
N ARG A 51 -79.10 57.45 3.01
CA ARG A 51 -77.92 57.69 3.88
C ARG A 51 -78.17 57.31 5.35
N ALA A 52 -77.23 56.61 5.97
CA ALA A 52 -76.94 56.58 7.42
C ALA A 52 -75.61 55.83 7.68
N ASN A 53 -74.90 55.97 8.81
CA ASN A 53 -74.60 57.15 9.64
C ASN A 53 -73.36 56.81 10.52
N GLY A 54 -72.37 57.70 10.63
CA GLY A 54 -71.10 57.43 11.34
C GLY A 54 -70.19 56.39 10.65
N SER A 55 -68.87 56.34 10.87
CA SER A 55 -67.99 57.24 11.64
C SER A 55 -66.65 57.37 10.90
N ARG A 56 -66.14 58.59 10.72
CA ARG A 56 -64.88 58.82 9.98
C ARG A 56 -63.66 58.54 10.85
N VAL A 57 -63.23 57.27 10.89
CA VAL A 57 -61.89 56.93 11.37
C VAL A 57 -60.86 57.54 10.41
N ARG A 58 -60.10 58.55 10.88
CA ARG A 58 -58.89 58.98 10.17
C ARG A 58 -57.85 57.87 10.31
N VAL A 59 -57.74 57.00 9.32
CA VAL A 59 -56.54 56.19 9.12
C VAL A 59 -55.44 57.12 8.61
N THR A 60 -54.72 57.76 9.52
CA THR A 60 -53.36 58.22 9.21
C THR A 60 -52.54 57.01 8.80
N PRO A 61 -51.76 57.06 7.71
CA PRO A 61 -50.81 56.00 7.43
C PRO A 61 -49.78 55.96 8.56
N ASP A 62 -49.91 55.00 9.47
CA ASP A 62 -48.92 54.74 10.52
C ASP A 62 -47.61 54.31 9.83
N TRP A 63 -46.75 55.28 9.52
CA TRP A 63 -45.50 55.03 8.82
C TRP A 63 -44.62 54.05 9.61
N ASN A 64 -44.75 54.05 10.95
CA ASN A 64 -44.14 53.06 11.85
C ASN A 64 -44.63 51.63 11.60
N ARG A 65 -45.91 51.41 11.24
CA ARG A 65 -46.42 50.07 10.87
C ARG A 65 -45.94 49.65 9.50
N ILE A 66 -45.93 50.57 8.53
CA ILE A 66 -45.42 50.30 7.17
C ILE A 66 -43.92 49.97 7.22
N ALA A 67 -43.15 50.75 7.98
CA ALA A 67 -41.73 50.50 8.23
C ALA A 67 -41.50 49.19 8.99
N ALA A 68 -42.32 48.85 10.00
CA ALA A 68 -42.22 47.56 10.69
C ALA A 68 -42.50 46.37 9.76
N VAL A 69 -43.51 46.44 8.89
CA VAL A 69 -43.79 45.39 7.89
C VAL A 69 -42.64 45.26 6.88
N LEU A 70 -42.09 46.38 6.39
CA LEU A 70 -40.90 46.35 5.52
C LEU A 70 -39.66 45.80 6.23
N PHE A 71 -39.43 46.15 7.49
CA PHE A 71 -38.32 45.65 8.29
C PHE A 71 -38.43 44.14 8.55
N VAL A 72 -39.63 43.64 8.88
CA VAL A 72 -39.89 42.20 9.00
C VAL A 72 -39.77 41.49 7.66
N ALA A 73 -40.20 42.09 6.54
CA ALA A 73 -40.01 41.52 5.21
C ALA A 73 -38.53 41.47 4.79
N VAL A 74 -37.74 42.50 5.08
CA VAL A 74 -36.29 42.51 4.84
C VAL A 74 -35.57 41.51 5.74
N ILE A 75 -35.93 41.39 7.01
CA ILE A 75 -35.39 40.35 7.91
C ILE A 75 -35.80 38.95 7.44
N ALA A 76 -37.04 38.74 7.00
CA ALA A 76 -37.47 37.46 6.44
C ALA A 76 -36.70 37.12 5.16
N LEU A 77 -36.46 38.09 4.26
CA LEU A 77 -35.63 37.90 3.07
C LEU A 77 -34.16 37.64 3.42
N LEU A 78 -33.60 38.29 4.44
CA LEU A 78 -32.25 38.02 4.94
C LEU A 78 -32.14 36.63 5.59
N ILE A 79 -33.15 36.21 6.35
CA ILE A 79 -33.23 34.86 6.94
C ILE A 79 -33.37 33.80 5.85
N VAL A 80 -34.20 34.02 4.82
CA VAL A 80 -34.34 33.11 3.67
C VAL A 80 -33.04 33.08 2.84
N TRP A 81 -32.42 34.22 2.57
CA TRP A 81 -31.14 34.30 1.87
C TRP A 81 -30.02 33.58 2.63
N PHE A 82 -29.93 33.80 3.95
CA PHE A 82 -28.96 33.15 4.82
C PHE A 82 -29.23 31.64 4.99
N ALA A 83 -30.50 31.22 5.08
CA ALA A 83 -30.87 29.80 5.10
C ALA A 83 -30.50 29.10 3.78
N VAL A 84 -30.77 29.75 2.63
CA VAL A 84 -30.36 29.25 1.31
C VAL A 84 -28.84 29.18 1.17
N SER A 85 -28.08 30.16 1.70
CA SER A 85 -26.61 30.07 1.73
C SER A 85 -26.11 28.95 2.64
N THR A 86 -26.74 28.74 3.81
CA THR A 86 -26.35 27.68 4.77
C THR A 86 -26.61 26.28 4.22
N ILE A 87 -27.75 26.07 3.54
CA ILE A 87 -28.07 24.79 2.87
C ILE A 87 -27.07 24.50 1.74
N ARG A 88 -26.63 25.53 1.01
CA ARG A 88 -25.66 25.40 -0.10
C ARG A 88 -24.20 25.24 0.36
N SER A 89 -23.82 25.71 1.55
CA SER A 89 -22.49 25.45 2.13
C SER A 89 -22.41 24.08 2.81
N HIS A 90 -23.42 23.71 3.62
CA HIS A 90 -23.45 22.41 4.32
C HIS A 90 -23.42 21.23 3.35
N SER A 91 -24.18 21.30 2.24
CA SER A 91 -24.24 20.24 1.24
C SER A 91 -22.89 20.02 0.52
N ARG A 92 -22.14 21.09 0.21
CA ARG A 92 -20.83 20.99 -0.45
C ARG A 92 -19.76 20.38 0.45
N SER A 93 -19.59 20.87 1.69
CA SER A 93 -18.66 20.23 2.65
C SER A 93 -19.06 18.76 2.91
N SER A 94 -20.36 18.45 3.02
CA SER A 94 -20.84 17.07 3.19
C SER A 94 -20.47 16.15 2.02
N ALA A 95 -20.55 16.62 0.78
CA ALA A 95 -20.14 15.86 -0.41
C ALA A 95 -18.63 15.54 -0.39
N TYR A 96 -17.78 16.53 -0.10
CA TYR A 96 -16.34 16.34 0.06
C TYR A 96 -16.01 15.39 1.22
N LYS A 97 -16.69 15.50 2.37
CA LYS A 97 -16.53 14.58 3.52
C LYS A 97 -16.91 13.14 3.18
N ALA A 98 -18.01 12.94 2.46
CA ALA A 98 -18.45 11.61 2.02
C ALA A 98 -17.42 10.98 1.06
N TYR A 99 -16.97 11.74 0.07
CA TYR A 99 -15.94 11.29 -0.88
C TYR A 99 -14.62 10.95 -0.20
N PHE A 100 -14.02 11.87 0.57
CA PHE A 100 -12.75 11.60 1.25
C PHE A 100 -12.86 10.61 2.41
N GLY A 101 -14.07 10.34 2.92
CA GLY A 101 -14.36 9.19 3.78
C GLY A 101 -14.20 7.85 3.04
N GLN A 102 -14.75 7.75 1.83
CA GLN A 102 -14.59 6.57 0.95
C GLN A 102 -13.15 6.41 0.45
N VAL A 103 -12.47 7.51 0.09
CA VAL A 103 -11.03 7.48 -0.21
C VAL A 103 -10.24 6.97 0.99
N ARG A 104 -10.54 7.40 2.23
CA ARG A 104 -9.80 6.97 3.44
C ARG A 104 -9.91 5.48 3.70
N ASP A 105 -11.08 4.89 3.47
CA ASP A 105 -11.32 3.44 3.57
C ASP A 105 -10.47 2.66 2.54
N ILE A 106 -10.42 3.12 1.29
CA ILE A 106 -9.58 2.52 0.23
C ILE A 106 -8.08 2.78 0.49
N ALA A 107 -7.72 3.98 0.96
CA ALA A 107 -6.36 4.38 1.32
C ALA A 107 -5.78 3.46 2.40
N SER A 108 -6.50 3.27 3.51
CA SER A 108 -6.11 2.34 4.57
C SER A 108 -5.89 0.95 4.01
N LYS A 109 -6.89 0.39 3.31
CA LYS A 109 -6.81 -0.96 2.72
C LYS A 109 -5.68 -1.10 1.71
N SER A 110 -5.25 -0.03 1.04
CA SER A 110 -4.10 -0.06 0.14
C SER A 110 -2.78 0.02 0.89
N THR A 111 -2.68 0.82 1.96
CA THR A 111 -1.52 0.86 2.86
C THR A 111 -1.34 -0.49 3.58
N ASP A 112 -2.43 -1.09 4.05
CA ASP A 112 -2.46 -2.43 4.67
C ASP A 112 -1.96 -3.50 3.69
N GLN A 113 -2.29 -3.38 2.40
CA GLN A 113 -1.75 -4.27 1.35
C GLN A 113 -0.26 -4.07 1.09
N GLY A 114 0.26 -2.84 1.23
CA GLY A 114 1.70 -2.56 1.18
C GLY A 114 2.46 -3.19 2.35
N ALA A 115 1.92 -3.06 3.56
CA ALA A 115 2.46 -3.72 4.75
C ALA A 115 2.37 -5.26 4.66
N GLU A 116 1.25 -5.81 4.18
CA GLU A 116 1.12 -7.26 3.95
C GLU A 116 2.11 -7.75 2.88
N LEU A 117 2.31 -6.99 1.80
CA LEU A 117 3.33 -7.29 0.80
C LEU A 117 4.72 -7.33 1.43
N ASN A 118 5.09 -6.30 2.21
CA ASN A 118 6.37 -6.25 2.89
C ASN A 118 6.58 -7.54 3.71
N THR A 119 5.65 -7.89 4.61
CA THR A 119 5.73 -9.13 5.40
C THR A 119 5.87 -10.39 4.54
N ILE A 120 5.13 -10.51 3.42
CA ILE A 120 5.25 -11.67 2.50
C ILE A 120 6.67 -11.79 1.90
N LEU A 121 7.42 -10.68 1.81
CA LEU A 121 8.75 -10.63 1.23
C LEU A 121 9.89 -10.60 2.28
N THR A 122 9.68 -10.02 3.47
CA THR A 122 10.72 -9.80 4.50
C THR A 122 10.66 -10.77 5.68
N ASP A 123 9.49 -11.26 6.10
CA ASP A 123 9.40 -12.26 7.18
C ASP A 123 9.87 -13.63 6.71
N ALA A 124 10.74 -14.29 7.50
CA ALA A 124 11.20 -15.65 7.26
C ALA A 124 10.07 -16.68 7.39
N ASN A 125 9.12 -16.44 8.29
CA ASN A 125 8.02 -17.36 8.64
C ASN A 125 6.79 -17.23 7.72
N ALA A 126 6.74 -16.25 6.83
CA ALA A 126 5.60 -15.96 5.93
C ALA A 126 5.29 -17.04 4.86
N GLY A 127 5.86 -18.24 4.99
CA GLY A 127 5.57 -19.44 4.20
C GLY A 127 6.67 -19.85 3.23
N ASP A 128 6.48 -20.99 2.56
CA ASP A 128 7.33 -21.42 1.45
C ASP A 128 7.12 -20.54 0.20
N ARG A 129 7.98 -20.71 -0.81
CA ARG A 129 7.94 -19.94 -2.07
C ARG A 129 6.59 -20.03 -2.80
N THR A 130 5.95 -21.20 -2.82
CA THR A 130 4.64 -21.43 -3.46
C THR A 130 3.55 -20.70 -2.69
N GLN A 131 3.57 -20.78 -1.36
CA GLN A 131 2.65 -20.07 -0.46
C GLN A 131 2.79 -18.55 -0.64
N ARG A 132 4.01 -18.02 -0.73
CA ARG A 132 4.26 -16.59 -1.00
C ARG A 132 3.72 -16.16 -2.37
N VAL A 133 3.95 -16.92 -3.44
CA VAL A 133 3.38 -16.64 -4.77
C VAL A 133 1.84 -16.62 -4.75
N GLN A 134 1.21 -17.57 -4.04
CA GLN A 134 -0.24 -17.59 -3.87
C GLN A 134 -0.76 -16.38 -3.06
N ARG A 135 -0.08 -15.98 -1.99
CA ARG A 135 -0.43 -14.79 -1.21
C ARG A 135 -0.30 -13.50 -2.04
N ILE A 136 0.77 -13.33 -2.83
CA ILE A 136 0.90 -12.17 -3.73
C ILE A 136 -0.18 -12.19 -4.82
N GLN A 137 -0.61 -13.35 -5.32
CA GLN A 137 -1.73 -13.45 -6.27
C GLN A 137 -3.07 -13.02 -5.63
N GLN A 138 -3.35 -13.44 -4.40
CA GLN A 138 -4.52 -13.00 -3.64
C GLN A 138 -4.47 -11.49 -3.35
N LEU A 139 -3.28 -10.97 -3.04
CA LEU A 139 -3.03 -9.54 -2.80
C LEU A 139 -3.25 -8.70 -4.07
N SER A 140 -2.71 -9.14 -5.21
CA SER A 140 -2.94 -8.52 -6.53
C SER A 140 -4.42 -8.50 -6.89
N THR A 141 -5.15 -9.56 -6.57
CA THR A 141 -6.61 -9.67 -6.80
C THR A 141 -7.38 -8.66 -5.93
N ARG A 142 -6.98 -8.47 -4.65
CA ARG A 142 -7.56 -7.45 -3.76
C ARG A 142 -7.22 -6.02 -4.21
N ALA A 143 -5.98 -5.75 -4.62
CA ALA A 143 -5.57 -4.45 -5.15
C ALA A 143 -6.33 -4.08 -6.43
N ALA A 144 -6.50 -5.04 -7.35
CA ALA A 144 -7.31 -4.87 -8.55
C ALA A 144 -8.80 -4.65 -8.25
N LYS A 145 -9.30 -5.10 -7.09
CA LYS A 145 -10.63 -4.71 -6.59
C LYS A 145 -10.62 -3.28 -6.06
N LEU A 146 -9.64 -2.87 -5.25
CA LEU A 146 -9.55 -1.49 -4.76
C LEU A 146 -9.49 -0.46 -5.90
N ALA A 147 -8.75 -0.73 -6.97
CA ALA A 147 -8.71 0.15 -8.15
C ALA A 147 -10.09 0.29 -8.84
N LYS A 148 -10.89 -0.79 -8.87
CA LYS A 148 -12.27 -0.76 -9.39
C LYS A 148 -13.25 -0.07 -8.45
N ASP A 149 -13.13 -0.32 -7.15
CA ASP A 149 -13.93 0.33 -6.11
C ASP A 149 -13.67 1.84 -6.11
N ALA A 150 -12.41 2.25 -6.27
CA ALA A 150 -11.97 3.62 -6.45
C ALA A 150 -12.59 4.25 -7.71
N ALA A 151 -12.50 3.57 -8.86
CA ALA A 151 -13.07 4.05 -10.12
C ALA A 151 -14.61 4.17 -10.09
N ALA A 152 -15.28 3.44 -9.19
CA ALA A 152 -16.72 3.53 -8.96
C ALA A 152 -17.14 4.64 -7.98
N LEU A 153 -16.20 5.33 -7.32
CA LEU A 153 -16.54 6.45 -6.43
C LEU A 153 -17.10 7.64 -7.20
N LYS A 154 -18.14 8.26 -6.64
CA LYS A 154 -18.70 9.52 -7.15
C LYS A 154 -17.93 10.69 -6.56
N ALA A 155 -16.81 11.04 -7.20
CA ALA A 155 -16.10 12.29 -6.91
C ALA A 155 -16.99 13.51 -7.23
N PRO A 156 -16.92 14.59 -6.43
CA PRO A 156 -17.40 15.92 -6.85
C PRO A 156 -16.75 16.34 -8.18
N ASP A 157 -17.48 17.07 -9.03
CA ASP A 157 -17.01 17.49 -10.37
C ASP A 157 -15.63 18.16 -10.33
N GLN A 158 -15.39 18.96 -9.29
CA GLN A 158 -14.16 19.70 -9.05
C GLN A 158 -12.93 18.82 -8.75
N LEU A 159 -13.14 17.54 -8.41
CA LEU A 159 -12.11 16.54 -8.15
C LEU A 159 -11.99 15.49 -9.27
N THR A 160 -12.67 15.65 -10.41
CA THR A 160 -12.63 14.65 -11.51
C THR A 160 -11.21 14.36 -12.02
N GLU A 161 -10.30 15.33 -11.98
CA GLU A 161 -8.88 15.14 -12.32
C GLU A 161 -8.13 14.38 -11.21
N SER A 162 -8.21 14.84 -9.96
CA SER A 162 -7.60 14.17 -8.79
C SER A 162 -8.07 12.71 -8.66
N GLN A 163 -9.35 12.46 -8.93
CA GLN A 163 -9.95 11.12 -8.98
C GLN A 163 -9.28 10.20 -10.01
N GLN A 164 -8.80 10.71 -11.15
CA GLN A 164 -8.04 9.92 -12.13
C GLN A 164 -6.66 9.55 -11.58
N TRP A 165 -5.99 10.46 -10.88
CA TRP A 165 -4.69 10.19 -10.24
C TRP A 165 -4.82 9.18 -9.08
N PHE A 166 -5.87 9.28 -8.27
CA PHE A 166 -6.21 8.29 -7.24
C PHE A 166 -6.40 6.89 -7.84
N VAL A 167 -7.23 6.74 -8.88
CA VAL A 167 -7.40 5.45 -9.58
C VAL A 167 -6.08 4.97 -10.20
N THR A 168 -5.30 5.87 -10.79
CA THR A 168 -4.00 5.56 -11.42
C THR A 168 -2.99 5.00 -10.41
N SER A 169 -2.87 5.59 -9.22
CA SER A 169 -2.00 5.05 -8.17
C SER A 169 -2.38 3.61 -7.77
N LEU A 170 -3.67 3.32 -7.61
CA LEU A 170 -4.17 1.99 -7.24
C LEU A 170 -3.99 0.97 -8.36
N ASP A 171 -4.14 1.39 -9.62
CA ASP A 171 -3.85 0.55 -10.78
C ASP A 171 -2.34 0.26 -10.92
N TYR A 172 -1.47 1.23 -10.66
CA TYR A 172 -0.02 0.99 -10.57
C TYR A 172 0.32 -0.04 -9.48
N ARG A 173 -0.31 0.03 -8.30
CA ARG A 173 -0.17 -0.95 -7.21
C ARG A 173 -0.68 -2.34 -7.63
N ALA A 174 -1.86 -2.43 -8.24
CA ALA A 174 -2.44 -3.68 -8.72
C ALA A 174 -1.58 -4.35 -9.81
N ARG A 175 -1.12 -3.58 -10.81
CA ARG A 175 -0.23 -4.03 -11.89
C ARG A 175 1.16 -4.39 -11.39
N GLY A 176 1.71 -3.64 -10.43
CA GLY A 176 2.97 -3.93 -9.76
C GLY A 176 2.94 -5.30 -9.08
N LEU A 177 1.91 -5.58 -8.28
CA LEU A 177 1.70 -6.87 -7.63
C LEU A 177 1.57 -8.02 -8.64
N SER A 178 0.82 -7.82 -9.73
CA SER A 178 0.70 -8.82 -10.80
C SER A 178 2.03 -9.07 -11.53
N SER A 179 2.83 -8.01 -11.74
CA SER A 179 4.16 -8.12 -12.35
C SER A 179 5.14 -8.85 -11.45
N LEU A 180 5.10 -8.56 -10.14
CA LEU A 180 5.90 -9.21 -9.11
C LEU A 180 5.58 -10.72 -9.02
N GLN A 181 4.30 -11.07 -8.97
CA GLN A 181 3.82 -12.45 -8.95
C GLN A 181 4.31 -13.26 -10.16
N ARG A 182 4.25 -12.69 -11.37
CA ARG A 182 4.81 -13.29 -12.59
C ARG A 182 6.33 -13.44 -12.50
N SER A 183 7.05 -12.41 -12.05
CA SER A 183 8.52 -12.42 -11.98
C SER A 183 9.07 -13.44 -10.96
N ILE A 184 8.40 -13.62 -9.82
CA ILE A 184 8.73 -14.64 -8.80
C ILE A 184 8.33 -16.06 -9.28
N THR A 185 7.41 -16.16 -10.25
CA THR A 185 7.07 -17.42 -10.93
C THR A 185 8.13 -17.76 -12.00
N ASP A 186 8.47 -16.84 -12.90
CA ASP A 186 9.34 -17.13 -14.05
C ASP A 186 10.83 -17.26 -13.68
N THR A 187 11.23 -16.77 -12.50
CA THR A 187 12.52 -17.13 -11.85
C THR A 187 12.69 -18.64 -11.62
N THR A 188 11.63 -19.44 -11.69
CA THR A 188 11.72 -20.92 -11.63
C THR A 188 11.97 -21.57 -13.00
N LYS A 189 11.75 -20.85 -14.11
CA LYS A 189 11.74 -21.39 -15.47
C LYS A 189 12.93 -20.95 -16.32
N THR A 190 13.58 -19.83 -15.99
CA THR A 190 14.67 -19.27 -16.81
C THR A 190 16.03 -19.42 -16.13
N THR A 191 17.07 -19.64 -16.93
CA THR A 191 18.47 -19.65 -16.50
C THR A 191 19.06 -18.24 -16.33
N ASN A 192 18.34 -17.18 -16.71
CA ASN A 192 18.81 -15.80 -16.67
C ASN A 192 18.30 -15.07 -15.41
N ARG A 193 19.04 -15.24 -14.30
CA ARG A 193 18.73 -14.63 -12.99
C ARG A 193 18.71 -13.10 -13.05
N ALA A 194 19.53 -12.46 -13.89
CA ALA A 194 19.60 -11.01 -14.03
C ALA A 194 18.28 -10.43 -14.58
N LYS A 195 17.82 -10.92 -15.74
CA LYS A 195 16.54 -10.50 -16.35
C LYS A 195 15.34 -10.70 -15.41
N SER A 196 15.42 -11.70 -14.54
CA SER A 196 14.44 -11.93 -13.48
C SER A 196 14.51 -10.90 -12.34
N ALA A 197 15.70 -10.47 -11.91
CA ALA A 197 15.86 -9.40 -10.94
C ALA A 197 15.41 -8.04 -11.51
N ASP A 198 15.74 -7.75 -12.77
CA ASP A 198 15.29 -6.55 -13.49
C ASP A 198 13.75 -6.44 -13.51
N ASN A 199 13.07 -7.54 -13.83
CA ASN A 199 11.60 -7.60 -13.83
C ASN A 199 10.97 -7.37 -12.44
N VAL A 200 11.69 -7.69 -11.35
CA VAL A 200 11.24 -7.44 -9.97
C VAL A 200 11.55 -6.01 -9.54
N ALA A 201 12.72 -5.47 -9.86
CA ALA A 201 13.05 -4.06 -9.65
C ALA A 201 12.07 -3.14 -10.41
N ALA A 202 11.69 -3.50 -11.64
CA ALA A 202 10.65 -2.83 -12.41
C ALA A 202 9.24 -3.01 -11.83
N ALA A 203 8.97 -4.06 -11.05
CA ALA A 203 7.73 -4.18 -10.28
C ALA A 203 7.74 -3.25 -9.06
N MET A 204 8.84 -3.23 -8.29
CA MET A 204 9.01 -2.36 -7.12
C MET A 204 8.98 -0.87 -7.49
N SER A 205 9.61 -0.50 -8.62
CA SER A 205 9.59 0.87 -9.15
C SER A 205 8.17 1.38 -9.45
N ARG A 206 7.22 0.51 -9.79
CA ARG A 206 5.81 0.88 -9.99
C ARG A 206 5.10 1.19 -8.67
N PHE A 207 5.51 0.59 -7.56
CA PHE A 207 5.00 0.96 -6.23
C PHE A 207 5.50 2.34 -5.81
N VAL A 208 6.79 2.63 -5.96
CA VAL A 208 7.35 3.98 -5.71
C VAL A 208 6.64 5.02 -6.58
N ALA A 209 6.49 4.76 -7.88
CA ALA A 209 5.75 5.64 -8.78
C ALA A 209 4.27 5.83 -8.35
N SER A 210 3.62 4.80 -7.79
CA SER A 210 2.25 4.92 -7.29
C SER A 210 2.14 5.84 -6.07
N ASP A 211 3.16 5.87 -5.21
CA ASP A 211 3.18 6.69 -3.99
C ASP A 211 3.51 8.15 -4.32
N VAL A 212 4.33 8.39 -5.36
CA VAL A 212 4.51 9.72 -5.95
C VAL A 212 3.20 10.21 -6.57
N VAL A 213 2.53 9.41 -7.42
CA VAL A 213 1.24 9.80 -8.03
C VAL A 213 0.13 10.01 -6.97
N TRP A 214 0.18 9.29 -5.84
CA TRP A 214 -0.72 9.56 -4.71
C TRP A 214 -0.42 10.90 -4.04
N SER A 215 0.83 11.13 -3.61
CA SER A 215 1.20 12.26 -2.76
C SER A 215 1.27 13.60 -3.51
N ASP A 216 1.83 13.59 -4.71
CA ASP A 216 1.84 14.73 -5.62
C ASP A 216 0.45 14.89 -6.28
N SER A 217 0.18 14.10 -7.31
CA SER A 217 -0.86 14.42 -8.29
C SER A 217 -2.28 14.25 -7.75
N PHE A 218 -2.53 13.24 -6.92
CA PHE A 218 -3.83 13.10 -6.23
C PHE A 218 -3.94 14.03 -5.02
N ALA A 219 -3.05 13.92 -4.03
CA ALA A 219 -3.26 14.53 -2.72
C ALA A 219 -3.02 16.04 -2.73
N THR A 220 -2.02 16.53 -3.47
CA THR A 220 -1.78 17.98 -3.61
C THR A 220 -2.86 18.63 -4.50
N GLY A 221 -3.19 18.03 -5.65
CA GLY A 221 -4.31 18.49 -6.48
C GLY A 221 -5.65 18.54 -5.73
N SER A 222 -5.92 17.54 -4.87
CA SER A 222 -7.09 17.53 -3.98
C SER A 222 -7.07 18.65 -2.95
N ARG A 223 -5.91 18.99 -2.39
CA ARG A 223 -5.73 20.09 -1.43
C ARG A 223 -5.99 21.44 -2.09
N ASP A 224 -5.48 21.66 -3.30
CA ASP A 224 -5.72 22.91 -4.04
C ASP A 224 -7.19 23.06 -4.47
N VAL A 225 -7.87 21.97 -4.82
CA VAL A 225 -9.33 21.95 -5.04
C VAL A 225 -10.08 22.37 -3.76
N LEU A 226 -9.81 21.73 -2.61
CA LEU A 226 -10.48 22.07 -1.34
C LEU A 226 -10.20 23.53 -0.92
N LYS A 227 -8.97 24.01 -1.12
CA LYS A 227 -8.56 25.39 -0.82
C LYS A 227 -9.29 26.41 -1.70
N ARG A 228 -9.40 26.16 -3.00
CA ARG A 228 -10.12 27.01 -3.96
C ARG A 228 -11.64 27.00 -3.73
N ASP A 229 -12.18 25.88 -3.28
CA ASP A 229 -13.60 25.71 -2.95
C ASP A 229 -13.96 26.16 -1.50
N GLU A 230 -12.99 26.71 -0.76
CA GLU A 230 -13.09 27.22 0.62
C GLU A 230 -13.47 26.16 1.69
N VAL A 231 -13.12 24.88 1.45
CA VAL A 231 -13.47 23.75 2.32
C VAL A 231 -12.32 23.41 3.27
N ALA A 232 -12.31 24.05 4.45
CA ALA A 232 -11.27 23.87 5.47
C ALA A 232 -11.46 22.65 6.40
N ASP A 233 -12.65 22.04 6.43
CA ASP A 233 -13.03 21.00 7.40
C ASP A 233 -12.96 19.56 6.85
N VAL A 234 -12.10 19.35 5.85
CA VAL A 234 -11.91 18.09 5.12
C VAL A 234 -10.42 17.77 4.99
N ILE A 235 -10.02 16.60 5.49
CA ILE A 235 -8.64 16.11 5.41
C ILE A 235 -8.54 15.09 4.27
N VAL A 236 -7.72 15.41 3.27
CA VAL A 236 -7.30 14.48 2.20
C VAL A 236 -6.50 13.32 2.80
N PRO A 237 -6.85 12.05 2.55
CA PRO A 237 -6.12 10.90 3.09
C PRO A 237 -4.75 10.69 2.42
N GLU A 238 -3.74 10.33 3.21
CA GLU A 238 -2.45 9.82 2.72
C GLU A 238 -2.48 8.29 2.58
N SER A 239 -1.68 7.75 1.66
CA SER A 239 -1.42 6.31 1.54
C SER A 239 -0.07 6.07 0.88
N ALA A 240 0.86 5.48 1.62
CA ALA A 240 2.09 4.91 1.10
C ALA A 240 1.93 3.38 0.97
N PHE A 241 2.39 2.81 -0.14
CA PHE A 241 2.40 1.37 -0.38
C PHE A 241 3.82 0.78 -0.18
N VAL A 242 4.85 1.58 -0.43
CA VAL A 242 6.24 1.27 -0.12
C VAL A 242 6.54 1.74 1.30
N THR A 243 6.68 0.78 2.23
CA THR A 243 6.99 1.09 3.64
C THR A 243 8.46 1.45 3.87
N ASN A 244 9.35 1.18 2.92
CA ASN A 244 10.78 1.50 3.01
C ASN A 244 11.38 1.61 1.60
N LEU A 245 12.13 2.69 1.33
CA LEU A 245 12.64 2.98 -0.02
C LEU A 245 13.95 2.24 -0.35
N ASP A 246 14.78 1.96 0.66
CA ASP A 246 16.07 1.27 0.50
C ASP A 246 15.91 -0.18 0.00
N ASP A 247 14.74 -0.79 0.23
CA ASP A 247 14.38 -2.13 -0.25
C ASP A 247 14.16 -2.21 -1.77
N VAL A 248 14.05 -1.07 -2.47
CA VAL A 248 13.73 -0.98 -3.90
C VAL A 248 14.98 -1.10 -4.80
N SER A 249 16.19 -0.97 -4.25
CA SER A 249 17.43 -1.04 -5.06
C SER A 249 17.59 -2.41 -5.73
N PRO A 250 18.23 -2.51 -6.92
CA PRO A 250 18.49 -3.80 -7.57
C PRO A 250 19.29 -4.78 -6.70
N ALA A 251 20.15 -4.28 -5.81
CA ALA A 251 20.90 -5.10 -4.85
C ALA A 251 20.01 -5.62 -3.71
N SER A 252 19.12 -4.77 -3.17
CA SER A 252 18.12 -5.13 -2.15
C SER A 252 17.13 -6.17 -2.70
N VAL A 253 16.63 -5.93 -3.92
CA VAL A 253 15.81 -6.87 -4.70
C VAL A 253 16.55 -8.20 -4.94
N GLY A 254 17.85 -8.16 -5.24
CA GLY A 254 18.69 -9.36 -5.35
C GLY A 254 18.69 -10.17 -4.05
N LYS A 255 19.07 -9.56 -2.92
CA LYS A 255 19.05 -10.20 -1.58
C LYS A 255 17.66 -10.74 -1.21
N MET A 256 16.60 -10.03 -1.58
CA MET A 256 15.21 -10.45 -1.34
C MET A 256 14.80 -11.66 -2.19
N LEU A 257 15.24 -11.73 -3.46
CA LEU A 257 15.02 -12.89 -4.33
C LEU A 257 15.87 -14.10 -3.93
N ASP A 258 17.06 -13.87 -3.36
CA ASP A 258 17.86 -14.93 -2.73
C ASP A 258 17.10 -15.51 -1.51
N ARG A 259 16.60 -14.66 -0.60
CA ARG A 259 15.76 -15.07 0.54
C ARG A 259 14.49 -15.82 0.11
N ILE A 260 13.74 -15.32 -0.88
CA ILE A 260 12.53 -15.99 -1.41
C ILE A 260 12.87 -17.30 -2.14
N SER A 261 14.07 -17.42 -2.72
CA SER A 261 14.56 -18.68 -3.27
C SER A 261 14.94 -19.68 -2.16
N ALA A 262 15.61 -19.22 -1.10
CA ALA A 262 16.00 -20.03 0.05
C ALA A 262 14.80 -20.52 0.88
N ALA A 263 13.72 -19.72 0.98
CA ALA A 263 12.47 -20.10 1.65
C ALA A 263 11.80 -21.37 1.06
N THR A 264 12.24 -21.86 -0.10
CA THR A 264 11.81 -23.15 -0.68
C THR A 264 12.40 -24.38 0.06
N VAL A 265 13.38 -24.18 0.95
CA VAL A 265 14.19 -25.26 1.57
C VAL A 265 13.77 -25.62 2.99
N ALA A 266 13.14 -24.69 3.72
CA ALA A 266 12.92 -24.82 5.16
C ALA A 266 12.02 -26.00 5.60
N THR A 267 11.30 -26.66 4.68
CA THR A 267 10.28 -27.68 5.00
C THR A 267 10.62 -29.10 4.52
N ARG A 268 11.66 -29.29 3.70
CA ARG A 268 12.24 -30.59 3.33
C ARG A 268 13.71 -30.39 2.97
N GLY A 269 14.61 -31.20 3.56
CA GLY A 269 16.06 -31.05 3.41
C GLY A 269 16.57 -31.27 1.98
N GLY A 270 16.53 -30.21 1.16
CA GLY A 270 17.05 -30.16 -0.20
C GLY A 270 17.86 -28.88 -0.39
N THR A 271 19.08 -29.00 -0.90
CA THR A 271 20.08 -27.93 -0.94
C THR A 271 19.56 -26.62 -1.58
N ALA A 272 19.77 -25.50 -0.89
CA ALA A 272 19.43 -24.18 -1.41
C ALA A 272 20.24 -23.86 -2.68
N ALA A 273 19.57 -23.26 -3.67
CA ALA A 273 20.12 -23.04 -5.01
C ALA A 273 21.33 -22.08 -4.96
N VAL A 274 22.53 -22.66 -5.12
CA VAL A 274 23.81 -21.96 -5.07
C VAL A 274 23.92 -20.91 -6.18
N PRO A 275 24.30 -19.66 -5.89
CA PRO A 275 24.75 -18.72 -6.90
C PRO A 275 25.91 -19.31 -7.71
N LYS A 276 25.82 -19.32 -9.03
CA LYS A 276 26.89 -19.85 -9.92
C LYS A 276 28.02 -18.82 -10.13
N ASP A 277 28.47 -18.19 -9.05
CA ASP A 277 29.59 -17.24 -9.01
C ASP A 277 30.95 -17.93 -8.84
N GLY A 278 30.97 -19.22 -8.52
CA GLY A 278 32.17 -20.03 -8.32
C GLY A 278 32.82 -19.87 -6.94
N LYS A 279 32.30 -18.98 -6.09
CA LYS A 279 32.90 -18.64 -4.80
C LYS A 279 32.67 -19.71 -3.75
N ILE A 280 33.62 -19.85 -2.82
CA ILE A 280 33.44 -20.68 -1.63
C ILE A 280 32.43 -20.01 -0.68
N ARG A 281 31.51 -20.81 -0.14
CA ARG A 281 30.44 -20.41 0.78
C ARG A 281 30.37 -21.41 1.93
N GLY A 282 29.91 -20.95 3.10
CA GLY A 282 29.82 -21.75 4.32
C GLY A 282 30.75 -21.28 5.43
N GLY A 283 30.68 -21.95 6.58
CA GLY A 283 31.43 -21.57 7.78
C GLY A 283 31.62 -22.72 8.74
N GLN A 284 31.70 -22.40 10.03
CA GLN A 284 31.86 -23.35 11.12
C GLN A 284 31.15 -22.84 12.38
N LEU A 285 30.39 -23.72 13.04
CA LEU A 285 29.92 -23.49 14.41
C LEU A 285 31.10 -23.62 15.36
N GLU A 286 31.48 -22.54 16.05
CA GLU A 286 32.58 -22.57 17.02
C GLU A 286 32.10 -23.15 18.35
N GLY A 287 31.76 -24.45 18.33
CA GLY A 287 31.08 -25.14 19.42
C GLY A 287 31.79 -25.08 20.77
N GLY A 288 33.12 -24.97 20.78
CA GLY A 288 33.94 -24.79 21.99
C GLY A 288 33.99 -23.36 22.53
N GLN A 289 33.26 -22.42 21.91
CA GLN A 289 33.16 -21.00 22.30
C GLN A 289 31.73 -20.58 22.65
N ILE A 290 30.73 -21.47 22.58
CA ILE A 290 29.34 -21.16 22.96
C ILE A 290 29.29 -20.71 24.42
N THR A 291 28.73 -19.53 24.68
CA THR A 291 28.58 -18.96 26.03
C THR A 291 27.12 -18.88 26.45
N VAL A 292 26.89 -18.71 27.75
CA VAL A 292 25.59 -18.34 28.32
C VAL A 292 25.64 -16.94 28.94
N ALA A 293 24.66 -16.11 28.60
CA ALA A 293 24.43 -14.79 29.18
C ALA A 293 23.46 -14.90 30.37
N PRO A 294 23.55 -14.02 31.39
CA PRO A 294 24.48 -12.89 31.51
C PRO A 294 25.86 -13.24 32.08
N THR A 295 26.14 -14.51 32.43
CA THR A 295 27.37 -14.88 33.15
C THR A 295 28.64 -14.90 32.30
N GLY A 296 28.50 -14.99 30.97
CA GLY A 296 29.62 -15.12 30.02
C GLY A 296 30.29 -16.50 30.03
N THR A 297 29.69 -17.50 30.71
CA THR A 297 30.32 -18.81 30.92
C THR A 297 30.34 -19.63 29.63
N THR A 298 31.50 -20.06 29.16
CA THR A 298 31.64 -20.98 28.02
C THR A 298 31.18 -22.39 28.42
N LEU A 299 30.42 -23.06 27.53
CA LEU A 299 29.95 -24.42 27.73
C LEU A 299 31.06 -25.46 27.46
N SER A 300 31.16 -26.44 28.35
CA SER A 300 31.92 -27.66 28.11
C SER A 300 31.16 -28.61 27.19
N LEU A 301 31.84 -29.14 26.17
CA LEU A 301 31.31 -30.20 25.29
C LEU A 301 31.56 -31.61 25.85
N THR A 302 32.45 -31.75 26.84
CA THR A 302 32.90 -33.06 27.36
C THR A 302 32.40 -33.39 28.77
N SER A 303 31.80 -32.42 29.48
CA SER A 303 31.28 -32.60 30.84
C SER A 303 29.90 -31.92 30.98
N THR A 304 29.09 -32.38 31.93
CA THR A 304 27.81 -31.73 32.25
C THR A 304 28.06 -30.31 32.76
N ASN A 305 27.40 -29.34 32.13
CA ASN A 305 27.35 -27.95 32.56
C ASN A 305 26.26 -27.76 33.61
N MET A 306 26.53 -26.99 34.67
CA MET A 306 25.52 -26.62 35.66
C MET A 306 24.97 -25.24 35.28
N LEU A 307 23.71 -25.17 34.87
CA LEU A 307 23.10 -23.95 34.33
C LEU A 307 21.98 -23.44 35.24
N THR A 308 22.30 -22.42 36.03
CA THR A 308 21.31 -21.62 36.74
C THR A 308 20.60 -20.67 35.77
N LEU A 309 19.27 -20.53 35.91
CA LEU A 309 18.45 -19.64 35.09
C LEU A 309 18.13 -18.30 35.79
N PRO A 310 18.94 -17.23 35.58
CA PRO A 310 18.54 -15.87 35.94
C PRO A 310 17.55 -15.26 34.93
N GLU A 311 16.99 -14.11 35.28
CA GLU A 311 16.26 -13.25 34.33
C GLU A 311 17.15 -12.88 33.13
N GLY A 312 16.61 -12.97 31.91
CA GLY A 312 17.34 -12.67 30.68
C GLY A 312 18.39 -13.72 30.26
N PHE A 313 18.32 -14.95 30.78
CA PHE A 313 19.19 -16.05 30.35
C PHE A 313 19.10 -16.26 28.83
N ALA A 314 20.27 -16.39 28.18
CA ALA A 314 20.37 -16.59 26.74
C ALA A 314 21.61 -17.41 26.39
N PHE A 315 21.55 -18.13 25.28
CA PHE A 315 22.74 -18.74 24.66
C PHE A 315 23.32 -17.76 23.63
N GLU A 316 24.64 -17.64 23.60
CA GLU A 316 25.36 -16.90 22.55
C GLU A 316 26.18 -17.91 21.75
N VAL A 317 25.80 -18.08 20.48
CA VAL A 317 26.25 -19.19 19.62
C VAL A 317 27.13 -18.63 18.48
N PRO A 318 28.47 -18.67 18.61
CA PRO A 318 29.40 -18.12 17.63
C PRO A 318 29.54 -18.99 16.37
N PHE A 319 29.62 -18.34 15.21
CA PHE A 319 29.80 -18.95 13.91
C PHE A 319 30.81 -18.15 13.07
N THR A 320 31.84 -18.83 12.56
CA THR A 320 32.88 -18.23 11.72
C THR A 320 32.57 -18.44 10.25
N ASN A 321 32.55 -17.36 9.47
CA ASN A 321 32.45 -17.43 8.01
C ASN A 321 33.80 -17.82 7.40
N GLN A 322 33.88 -19.02 6.84
CA GLN A 322 35.09 -19.57 6.20
C GLN A 322 35.07 -19.43 4.67
N GLY A 323 34.08 -18.72 4.11
CA GLY A 323 33.91 -18.49 2.68
C GLY A 323 34.40 -17.14 2.16
N GLU A 324 34.16 -16.89 0.87
CA GLU A 324 34.61 -15.71 0.10
C GLU A 324 33.51 -14.62 -0.06
N VAL A 325 32.41 -14.78 0.67
CA VAL A 325 31.20 -13.94 0.57
C VAL A 325 30.65 -13.64 1.96
N GLN A 326 30.07 -12.45 2.12
CA GLN A 326 29.22 -12.14 3.27
C GLN A 326 28.06 -13.16 3.32
N LEU A 327 27.87 -13.80 4.47
CA LEU A 327 26.75 -14.69 4.76
C LEU A 327 25.72 -13.87 5.54
N THR A 328 24.43 -14.05 5.27
CA THR A 328 23.37 -13.22 5.91
C THR A 328 22.16 -14.07 6.27
N ASN A 329 21.47 -13.73 7.36
CA ASN A 329 20.35 -14.51 7.90
C ASN A 329 20.77 -15.97 8.16
N VAL A 330 21.95 -16.18 8.75
CA VAL A 330 22.47 -17.51 9.09
C VAL A 330 21.60 -18.09 10.21
N PRO A 331 20.83 -19.17 9.98
CA PRO A 331 19.86 -19.64 10.95
C PRO A 331 20.53 -20.51 12.01
N VAL A 332 20.18 -20.29 13.27
CA VAL A 332 20.71 -21.05 14.41
C VAL A 332 19.55 -21.66 15.20
N ARG A 333 19.69 -22.94 15.55
CA ARG A 333 18.68 -23.72 16.27
C ARG A 333 19.33 -24.46 17.43
N ILE A 334 18.68 -24.40 18.59
CA ILE A 334 19.06 -25.16 19.79
C ILE A 334 17.91 -26.13 20.07
N THR A 335 18.23 -27.41 20.29
CA THR A 335 17.26 -28.42 20.76
C THR A 335 17.70 -28.89 22.13
N ILE A 336 16.83 -28.82 23.12
CA ILE A 336 17.11 -29.26 24.48
C ILE A 336 16.21 -30.46 24.77
N ARG A 337 16.81 -31.60 25.10
CA ARG A 337 16.13 -32.91 25.18
C ARG A 337 16.44 -33.60 26.50
N GLY A 338 15.40 -33.98 27.23
CA GLY A 338 15.48 -35.01 28.28
C GLY A 338 15.11 -36.37 27.75
N ASP A 339 15.30 -37.41 28.57
CA ASP A 339 14.88 -38.78 28.26
C ASP A 339 13.35 -38.95 28.36
N ASN A 340 12.66 -38.05 29.09
CA ASN A 340 11.23 -38.15 29.42
C ASN A 340 10.43 -36.84 29.24
N SER A 341 10.94 -35.87 28.46
CA SER A 341 10.28 -34.57 28.25
C SER A 341 10.22 -34.16 26.77
N ASP A 342 9.20 -33.36 26.42
CA ASP A 342 9.07 -32.78 25.09
C ASP A 342 10.27 -31.86 24.78
N PRO A 343 10.81 -31.89 23.55
CA PRO A 343 12.02 -31.16 23.21
C PRO A 343 11.76 -29.65 23.13
N ILE A 344 12.46 -28.86 23.95
CA ILE A 344 12.45 -27.40 23.82
C ILE A 344 13.25 -27.02 22.57
N VAL A 345 12.64 -26.22 21.70
CA VAL A 345 13.24 -25.78 20.44
C VAL A 345 13.37 -24.26 20.45
N LEU A 346 14.61 -23.78 20.46
CA LEU A 346 14.93 -22.35 20.38
C LEU A 346 15.49 -22.06 18.98
N THR A 347 15.18 -20.89 18.43
CA THR A 347 15.65 -20.45 17.12
C THR A 347 16.07 -19.00 17.15
N GLY A 348 17.17 -18.69 16.45
CA GLY A 348 17.62 -17.32 16.19
C GLY A 348 18.33 -17.22 14.84
N THR A 349 18.86 -16.04 14.55
CA THR A 349 19.62 -15.75 13.34
C THR A 349 20.87 -14.95 13.65
N ILE A 350 21.86 -15.06 12.78
CA ILE A 350 22.95 -14.08 12.67
C ILE A 350 22.69 -13.28 11.40
N ASP A 351 22.49 -11.97 11.54
CA ASP A 351 21.97 -11.13 10.46
C ASP A 351 22.96 -11.01 9.29
N SER A 352 24.25 -10.86 9.62
CA SER A 352 25.37 -10.82 8.68
C SER A 352 26.65 -11.37 9.32
N VAL A 353 27.50 -12.02 8.53
CA VAL A 353 28.85 -12.49 8.91
C VAL A 353 29.78 -12.27 7.72
N ASP A 354 30.77 -11.39 7.86
CA ASP A 354 31.72 -11.07 6.77
C ASP A 354 32.82 -12.14 6.61
N PRO A 355 33.45 -12.27 5.43
CA PRO A 355 34.51 -13.26 5.18
C PRO A 355 35.62 -13.25 6.24
N GLY A 356 35.87 -14.41 6.85
CA GLY A 356 36.88 -14.57 7.90
C GLY A 356 36.51 -13.97 9.26
N GLN A 357 35.29 -13.46 9.45
CA GLN A 357 34.79 -12.97 10.75
C GLN A 357 33.99 -14.06 11.49
N THR A 358 33.91 -13.91 12.81
CA THR A 358 33.08 -14.71 13.71
C THR A 358 32.03 -13.81 14.34
N GLU A 359 30.76 -14.19 14.24
CA GLU A 359 29.62 -13.46 14.80
C GLU A 359 28.72 -14.43 15.58
N SER A 360 27.93 -13.93 16.53
CA SER A 360 27.16 -14.77 17.46
C SER A 360 25.65 -14.56 17.37
N ALA A 361 24.89 -15.66 17.27
CA ALA A 361 23.44 -15.61 17.48
C ALA A 361 23.15 -15.55 18.98
N LYS A 362 22.50 -14.48 19.45
CA LYS A 362 22.00 -14.38 20.82
C LYS A 362 20.56 -14.91 20.87
N ILE A 363 20.36 -16.04 21.53
CA ILE A 363 19.09 -16.77 21.61
C ILE A 363 18.62 -16.77 23.06
N THR A 364 17.67 -15.87 23.36
CA THR A 364 16.98 -15.81 24.66
C THR A 364 16.28 -17.13 24.96
N PHE A 365 16.30 -17.53 26.23
CA PHE A 365 15.62 -18.73 26.71
C PHE A 365 14.26 -18.37 27.31
N ASP A 366 13.18 -18.88 26.70
CA ASP A 366 11.79 -18.67 27.09
C ASP A 366 11.06 -19.96 27.52
N GLY A 367 11.74 -21.11 27.43
CA GLY A 367 11.22 -22.41 27.82
C GLY A 367 11.31 -22.72 29.33
N VAL A 368 10.70 -23.83 29.74
CA VAL A 368 10.80 -24.37 31.11
C VAL A 368 11.42 -25.78 31.02
N PRO A 369 12.68 -26.00 31.44
CA PRO A 369 13.36 -27.28 31.28
C PRO A 369 12.99 -28.27 32.39
N THR A 370 13.27 -29.56 32.17
CA THR A 370 13.26 -30.52 33.28
C THR A 370 14.42 -30.20 34.23
N PHE A 371 14.11 -29.64 35.39
CA PHE A 371 15.10 -29.36 36.45
C PHE A 371 15.62 -30.65 37.07
N GLY A 372 16.91 -30.66 37.42
CA GLY A 372 17.56 -31.81 38.06
C GLY A 372 17.91 -32.99 37.14
N GLU A 373 17.44 -33.01 35.89
CA GLU A 373 17.85 -34.00 34.87
C GLU A 373 19.07 -33.50 34.06
N VAL A 374 19.90 -34.41 33.54
CA VAL A 374 21.00 -34.06 32.63
C VAL A 374 20.48 -34.05 31.20
N LEU A 375 20.10 -32.87 30.72
CA LEU A 375 19.57 -32.65 29.37
C LEU A 375 20.69 -32.62 28.32
N THR A 376 20.35 -33.08 27.12
CA THR A 376 21.19 -32.98 25.93
C THR A 376 20.84 -31.69 25.18
N LEU A 377 21.85 -30.86 24.90
CA LEU A 377 21.73 -29.57 24.21
C LEU A 377 22.39 -29.70 22.84
N ASP A 378 21.58 -29.84 21.78
CA ASP A 378 22.03 -29.93 20.40
C ASP A 378 21.99 -28.55 19.74
N PHE A 379 23.16 -28.00 19.46
CA PHE A 379 23.35 -26.72 18.75
C PHE A 379 23.58 -27.00 17.27
N MET A 380 22.80 -26.33 16.42
CA MET A 380 22.88 -26.45 14.97
C MET A 380 22.85 -25.07 14.31
N VAL A 381 23.86 -24.78 13.50
CA VAL A 381 23.76 -23.76 12.46
C VAL A 381 23.21 -24.43 11.21
N GLY A 382 22.18 -23.84 10.59
CA GLY A 382 21.55 -24.43 9.40
C GLY A 382 22.45 -24.31 8.17
N PRO A 383 22.47 -25.34 7.29
CA PRO A 383 23.38 -25.40 6.16
C PRO A 383 23.09 -24.28 5.14
N ILE A 384 24.15 -23.63 4.67
CA ILE A 384 24.05 -22.42 3.85
C ILE A 384 24.07 -22.74 2.34
N ALA A 385 23.40 -21.94 1.53
CA ALA A 385 23.36 -22.08 0.08
C ALA A 385 24.77 -22.03 -0.56
N GLY A 386 25.28 -23.20 -0.98
CA GLY A 386 26.62 -23.35 -1.57
C GLY A 386 27.68 -23.95 -0.66
N GLU A 387 27.33 -24.18 0.60
CA GLU A 387 28.20 -24.83 1.57
C GLU A 387 28.46 -26.29 1.19
N LYS A 388 29.74 -26.62 0.96
CA LYS A 388 30.19 -27.96 0.58
C LYS A 388 30.45 -28.88 1.78
N LYS A 389 30.59 -28.29 2.97
CA LYS A 389 30.94 -28.94 4.22
C LYS A 389 29.96 -28.46 5.29
N THR A 390 29.12 -29.37 5.79
CA THR A 390 28.02 -29.05 6.73
C THR A 390 28.09 -29.89 8.01
N ASP A 391 29.05 -30.81 8.13
CA ASP A 391 29.32 -31.67 9.30
C ASP A 391 29.94 -30.89 10.47
N ASN A 392 30.51 -29.72 10.19
CA ASN A 392 31.09 -28.78 11.16
C ASN A 392 30.12 -27.70 11.66
N ASN A 393 28.83 -27.81 11.33
CA ASN A 393 27.79 -26.85 11.73
C ASN A 393 26.88 -27.37 12.87
N THR A 394 27.27 -28.47 13.53
CA THR A 394 26.56 -29.04 14.68
C THR A 394 27.50 -29.38 15.82
N THR A 395 27.09 -29.11 17.06
CA THR A 395 27.72 -29.65 18.27
C THR A 395 26.68 -30.02 19.32
N THR A 396 27.04 -30.90 20.26
CA THR A 396 26.18 -31.30 21.37
C THR A 396 26.90 -31.08 22.68
N ALA A 397 26.23 -30.45 23.65
CA ALA A 397 26.66 -30.33 25.04
C ALA A 397 25.69 -31.08 25.97
N LYS A 398 26.08 -31.27 27.22
CA LYS A 398 25.18 -31.73 28.30
C LYS A 398 25.03 -30.65 29.34
N ALA A 399 23.82 -30.45 29.86
CA ALA A 399 23.60 -29.52 30.96
C ALA A 399 22.50 -30.00 31.92
N GLN A 400 22.66 -29.67 33.20
CA GLN A 400 21.66 -29.84 34.24
C GLN A 400 21.19 -28.45 34.67
N PHE A 401 19.89 -28.18 34.57
CA PHE A 401 19.33 -26.88 34.91
C PHE A 401 18.94 -26.80 36.38
N SER A 402 19.21 -25.65 36.99
CA SER A 402 18.82 -25.29 38.36
C SER A 402 18.10 -23.94 38.38
N LEU A 403 17.22 -23.76 39.37
CA LEU A 403 16.68 -22.46 39.73
C LEU A 403 17.77 -21.60 40.39
N SER A 404 17.59 -20.28 40.34
CA SER A 404 18.43 -19.25 40.97
C SER A 404 18.18 -19.11 42.47
#